data_AF-A0A4Q1JLI1-F1
#
_entry.id   AF-A0A4Q1JLI1-F1
#
_cell.length_a   1.000
_cell.length_b   1.000
_cell.length_c   1.000
_cell.angle_alpha   90.00
_cell.angle_beta   90.00
_cell.angle_gamma   90.00
#
_symmetry.space_group_name_H-M   'P 1'
#
loop_
_entity.id
_entity.type
_entity.pdbx_description
1 polymer ?
#
loop_
_entity_poly.entity_id
_entity_poly.type
_entity_poly.pdbx_seq_one_letter_code
_entity_poly.pdbx_strand_id
1 'polypeptide(L)'
;MALPGFFKKPEHKRFNIQPRYWDPAKEEREERENRIKAELGITDENGQYTPNIKGQLKRSLRHKHTDVRRSNKKSNIRLVVILAILLFIAYVYLFGWDSLPIKF
;
A
#
# COMPACT_ATOMS: atom_id res chain seq x y z
N MET A 1 11.38 32.09 24.39
CA MET A 1 10.49 33.07 23.73
C MET A 1 9.66 32.29 22.71
N ALA A 2 8.38 32.02 23.00
CA ALA A 2 7.50 31.21 22.16
C ALA A 2 6.65 32.11 21.26
N LEU A 3 6.53 31.76 19.97
CA LEU A 3 5.77 32.52 18.97
C LEU A 3 4.27 32.55 19.34
N PRO A 4 3.57 33.69 19.22
CA PRO A 4 2.19 33.80 19.65
C PRO A 4 1.25 33.07 18.67
N GLY A 5 0.62 31.99 19.14
CA GLY A 5 -0.83 31.76 19.06
C GLY A 5 -1.62 31.82 17.74
N PHE A 6 -1.02 31.81 16.54
CA PHE A 6 -1.80 31.93 15.29
C PHE A 6 -2.47 30.64 14.77
N PHE A 7 -2.31 29.50 15.44
CA PHE A 7 -3.00 28.26 15.04
C PHE A 7 -4.31 28.09 15.82
N LYS A 8 -5.40 28.67 15.30
CA LYS A 8 -6.76 28.36 15.74
C LYS A 8 -7.01 26.87 15.51
N LYS A 9 -7.13 26.09 16.59
CA LYS A 9 -7.45 24.67 16.50
C LYS A 9 -8.86 24.55 15.89
N PRO A 10 -9.06 23.78 14.80
CA PRO A 10 -10.40 23.57 14.25
C PRO A 10 -11.26 22.88 15.31
N GLU A 11 -12.46 23.39 15.51
CA GLU A 11 -13.44 22.77 16.40
C GLU A 11 -13.84 21.40 15.82
N HIS A 12 -14.02 20.42 16.71
CA HIS A 12 -14.44 19.08 16.30
C HIS A 12 -15.81 19.16 15.63
N LYS A 13 -15.96 18.53 14.47
CA LYS A 13 -17.27 18.44 13.80
C LYS A 13 -18.20 17.58 14.66
N ARG A 14 -19.28 18.17 15.17
CA ARG A 14 -20.36 17.43 15.85
C ARG A 14 -21.23 16.78 14.78
N PHE A 15 -21.29 15.45 14.79
CA PHE A 15 -22.15 14.72 13.87
C PHE A 15 -23.58 14.76 14.41
N ASN A 16 -24.45 15.53 13.76
CA ASN A 16 -25.90 15.50 14.03
C ASN A 16 -26.54 14.37 13.23
N ILE A 17 -26.35 13.13 13.67
CA ILE A 17 -27.04 11.99 13.08
C ILE A 17 -28.47 12.00 13.62
N GLN A 18 -29.44 12.31 12.77
CA GLN A 18 -30.85 12.16 13.14
C GLN A 18 -31.14 10.67 13.34
N PRO A 19 -31.67 10.24 14.51
CA PRO A 19 -32.07 8.86 14.70
C PRO A 19 -33.24 8.57 13.78
N ARG A 20 -32.99 7.80 12.71
CA ARG A 20 -34.06 7.26 11.88
C ARG A 20 -34.71 6.13 12.65
N TYR A 21 -36.03 6.23 12.84
CA TYR A 21 -36.79 5.20 13.55
C TYR A 21 -36.62 3.86 12.84
N TRP A 22 -36.27 2.84 13.60
CA TRP A 22 -36.15 1.47 13.12
C TRP A 22 -37.54 0.92 12.83
N ASP A 23 -37.76 0.46 11.60
CA ASP A 23 -38.94 -0.30 11.22
C ASP A 23 -38.53 -1.77 10.99
N PRO A 24 -38.87 -2.68 11.93
CA PRO A 24 -38.46 -4.08 11.83
C PRO A 24 -39.05 -4.77 10.59
N ALA A 25 -40.21 -4.33 10.10
CA ALA A 25 -40.85 -4.92 8.93
C ALA A 25 -40.16 -4.53 7.62
N LYS A 26 -39.41 -3.42 7.62
CA LYS A 26 -38.59 -3.01 6.49
C LYS A 26 -37.28 -3.80 6.44
N GLU A 27 -36.63 -3.99 7.59
CA GLU A 27 -35.42 -4.79 7.75
C GLU A 27 -35.62 -6.22 7.21
N GLU A 28 -36.66 -6.91 7.68
CA GLU A 28 -36.90 -8.31 7.33
C GLU A 28 -37.16 -8.51 5.83
N ARG A 29 -37.79 -7.52 5.18
CA ARG A 29 -38.02 -7.54 3.73
C ARG A 29 -36.71 -7.34 2.98
N GLU A 30 -35.93 -6.35 3.37
CA GLU A 30 -34.62 -6.07 2.77
C GLU A 30 -33.64 -7.24 2.98
N GLU A 31 -33.65 -7.91 4.13
CA GLU A 31 -32.84 -9.10 4.39
C GLU A 31 -33.21 -10.29 3.49
N ARG A 32 -34.52 -10.52 3.28
CA ARG A 32 -34.99 -11.59 2.40
C ARG A 32 -34.65 -11.31 0.95
N GLU A 33 -34.90 -10.08 0.50
CA GLU A 33 -34.53 -9.63 -0.85
C GLU A 33 -33.02 -9.70 -1.07
N ASN A 34 -32.22 -9.32 -0.07
CA ASN A 34 -30.75 -9.39 -0.13
C ASN A 34 -30.24 -10.84 -0.19
N ARG A 35 -30.87 -11.77 0.52
CA ARG A 35 -30.52 -13.20 0.46
C ARG A 35 -30.78 -13.77 -0.93
N ILE A 36 -31.95 -13.48 -1.49
CA ILE A 36 -32.35 -13.92 -2.83
C ILE A 36 -31.42 -13.30 -3.90
N LYS A 37 -31.08 -12.02 -3.78
CA LYS A 37 -30.13 -11.34 -4.69
C LYS A 37 -28.71 -11.91 -4.60
N ALA A 38 -28.25 -12.27 -3.40
CA ALA A 38 -26.95 -12.91 -3.21
C ALA A 38 -26.89 -14.31 -3.84
N GLU A 39 -27.99 -15.07 -3.77
CA GLU A 39 -28.13 -16.38 -4.41
C GLU A 39 -28.20 -16.29 -5.94
N LEU A 40 -28.85 -15.24 -6.49
CA LEU A 40 -28.95 -15.02 -7.94
C LEU A 40 -27.69 -14.40 -8.59
N GLY A 41 -26.72 -13.93 -7.80
CA GLY A 41 -25.48 -13.35 -8.33
C GLY A 41 -25.66 -12.03 -9.11
N ILE A 42 -26.81 -11.37 -8.98
CA ILE A 42 -27.11 -10.12 -9.69
C ILE A 42 -26.36 -8.98 -9.01
N THR A 43 -25.36 -8.46 -9.71
CA THR A 43 -24.61 -7.28 -9.30
C THR A 43 -25.36 -6.03 -9.81
N ASP A 44 -26.39 -5.59 -9.07
CA ASP A 44 -27.07 -4.31 -9.28
C ASP A 44 -26.14 -3.08 -9.13
N GLU A 45 -25.79 -2.48 -10.26
CA GLU A 45 -24.79 -1.43 -10.49
C GLU A 45 -24.96 -0.15 -9.63
N ASN A 46 -26.09 0.01 -8.94
CA ASN A 46 -26.49 1.27 -8.27
C ASN A 46 -26.28 1.31 -6.74
N GLY A 47 -25.54 0.38 -6.16
CA GLY A 47 -25.20 0.46 -4.74
C GLY A 47 -24.98 -0.90 -4.11
N GLN A 48 -23.96 -1.61 -4.58
CA GLN A 48 -23.57 -2.91 -4.03
C GLN A 48 -23.19 -2.82 -2.56
N TYR A 49 -24.09 -3.25 -1.68
CA TYR A 49 -23.68 -3.83 -0.42
C TYR A 49 -22.86 -5.09 -0.76
N THR A 50 -21.54 -5.00 -0.62
CA THR A 50 -20.63 -6.14 -0.72
C THR A 50 -20.61 -6.80 0.66
N PRO A 51 -21.35 -7.90 0.90
CA PRO A 51 -21.11 -8.68 2.10
C PRO A 51 -19.66 -9.16 1.98
N ASN A 52 -18.85 -8.92 3.03
CA ASN A 52 -17.46 -9.38 3.16
C ASN A 52 -16.32 -8.37 2.83
N ILE A 53 -16.52 -7.06 3.02
CA ILE A 53 -15.42 -6.06 3.00
C ILE A 53 -14.37 -6.34 4.11
N LYS A 54 -14.77 -6.97 5.22
CA LYS A 54 -13.87 -7.29 6.36
C LYS A 54 -12.64 -8.12 5.94
N GLY A 55 -12.73 -8.92 4.88
CA GLY A 55 -11.61 -9.72 4.35
C GLY A 55 -10.81 -9.06 3.22
N GLN A 56 -11.45 -8.18 2.43
CA GLN A 56 -10.82 -7.61 1.23
C GLN A 56 -9.74 -6.57 1.56
N LEU A 57 -9.94 -5.78 2.63
CA LEU A 57 -8.95 -4.80 3.09
C LEU A 57 -7.67 -5.49 3.59
N LYS A 58 -7.79 -6.64 4.27
CA LYS A 58 -6.63 -7.44 4.69
C LYS A 58 -5.87 -8.01 3.48
N ARG A 59 -6.59 -8.39 2.41
CA ARG A 59 -5.98 -8.91 1.17
C ARG A 59 -5.22 -7.84 0.40
N SER A 60 -5.76 -6.63 0.29
CA SER A 60 -5.08 -5.51 -0.40
C SER A 60 -3.83 -5.03 0.35
N LEU A 61 -3.87 -4.97 1.68
CA LEU A 61 -2.70 -4.64 2.50
C LEU A 61 -1.58 -5.70 2.41
N ARG A 62 -1.96 -6.99 2.31
CA ARG A 62 -0.99 -8.09 2.18
C ARG A 62 -0.25 -8.06 0.85
N HIS A 63 -0.93 -7.72 -0.25
CA HIS A 63 -0.28 -7.61 -1.57
C HIS A 63 0.70 -6.43 -1.64
N LYS A 64 0.39 -5.31 -0.97
CA LYS A 64 1.31 -4.17 -0.92
C LYS A 64 2.65 -4.54 -0.29
N HIS A 65 2.66 -5.35 0.76
CA HIS A 65 3.90 -5.77 1.46
C HIS A 65 4.76 -6.76 0.67
N THR A 66 4.14 -7.60 -0.17
CA THR A 66 4.88 -8.55 -1.01
C THR A 66 5.58 -7.86 -2.18
N ASP A 67 4.98 -6.79 -2.71
CA ASP A 67 5.52 -6.08 -3.87
C ASP A 67 6.73 -5.19 -3.51
N VAL A 68 6.67 -4.48 -2.37
CA VAL A 68 7.84 -3.71 -1.89
C VAL A 68 9.06 -4.59 -1.63
N ARG A 69 8.87 -5.80 -1.07
CA ARG A 69 9.99 -6.74 -0.84
C ARG A 69 10.61 -7.25 -2.15
N ARG A 70 9.81 -7.41 -3.21
CA ARG A 70 10.31 -7.85 -4.52
C ARG A 70 11.03 -6.72 -5.26
N SER A 71 10.50 -5.49 -5.19
CA SER A 71 11.10 -4.30 -5.77
C SER A 71 12.48 -3.98 -5.17
N ASN A 72 12.62 -4.07 -3.84
CA ASN A 72 13.87 -3.75 -3.14
C ASN A 72 15.05 -4.68 -3.53
N LYS A 73 14.78 -5.95 -3.86
CA LYS A 73 15.84 -6.89 -4.27
C LYS A 73 16.49 -6.50 -5.60
N LYS A 74 15.74 -5.89 -6.52
CA LYS A 74 16.26 -5.48 -7.84
C LYS A 74 17.19 -4.27 -7.74
N SER A 75 16.96 -3.39 -6.76
CA SER A 75 17.81 -2.21 -6.51
C SER A 75 19.15 -2.59 -5.87
N ASN A 76 19.13 -3.48 -4.87
CA ASN A 76 20.35 -3.89 -4.16
C ASN A 76 21.32 -4.66 -5.06
N ILE A 77 20.82 -5.44 -6.02
CA ILE A 77 21.66 -6.14 -7.01
C ILE A 77 22.45 -5.15 -7.87
N ARG A 78 21.84 -4.02 -8.28
CA ARG A 78 22.53 -2.99 -9.06
C ARG A 78 23.71 -2.41 -8.29
N LEU A 79 23.54 -2.15 -6.99
CA LEU A 79 24.62 -1.65 -6.13
C LEU A 79 25.78 -2.64 -6.02
N VAL A 80 25.49 -3.93 -5.85
CA VAL A 80 26.51 -4.99 -5.77
C VAL A 80 27.29 -5.10 -7.09
N VAL A 81 26.60 -5.02 -8.24
CA VAL A 81 27.25 -5.06 -9.57
C VAL A 81 28.18 -3.87 -9.76
N ILE A 82 27.73 -2.65 -9.41
CA ILE A 82 28.58 -1.45 -9.51
C ILE A 82 29.79 -1.57 -8.59
N LEU A 83 29.61 -2.02 -7.34
CA LEU A 83 30.70 -2.23 -6.39
C LEU A 83 31.70 -3.27 -6.92
N ALA A 84 31.23 -4.38 -7.47
CA ALA A 84 32.08 -5.44 -8.03
C ALA A 84 32.93 -4.94 -9.21
N ILE A 85 32.33 -4.15 -10.11
CA ILE A 85 33.06 -3.53 -11.24
C ILE A 85 34.12 -2.55 -10.73
N LEU A 86 33.78 -1.72 -9.74
CA LEU A 86 34.69 -0.72 -9.19
C LEU A 86 35.87 -1.39 -8.47
N LEU A 87 35.62 -2.45 -7.71
CA LEU A 87 36.66 -3.29 -7.10
C LEU A 87 37.52 -3.99 -8.15
N PHE A 88 36.93 -4.48 -9.23
CA PHE A 88 37.67 -5.13 -10.32
C PHE A 88 38.62 -4.14 -11.01
N ILE A 89 38.17 -2.92 -11.31
CA ILE A 89 39.01 -1.86 -11.89
C ILE A 89 40.12 -1.47 -10.91
N ALA A 90 39.80 -1.28 -9.63
CA ALA A 90 40.79 -0.97 -8.60
C ALA A 90 41.84 -2.09 -8.47
N TYR A 91 41.42 -3.35 -8.52
CA TYR A 91 42.32 -4.50 -8.51
C TYR A 91 43.24 -4.51 -9.73
N VAL A 92 42.71 -4.30 -10.94
CA VAL A 92 43.51 -4.22 -12.16
C VAL A 92 44.45 -3.02 -12.14
N TYR A 93 44.05 -1.89 -11.57
CA TYR A 93 44.92 -0.73 -11.43
C TYR A 93 46.06 -0.98 -10.43
N LEU A 94 45.76 -1.56 -9.27
CA LEU A 94 46.73 -1.81 -8.20
C LEU A 94 47.70 -2.95 -8.54
N PHE A 95 47.22 -4.06 -9.09
CA PHE A 95 48.05 -5.23 -9.44
C PHE A 95 48.53 -5.23 -10.89
N GLY A 96 47.80 -4.60 -11.81
CA GLY A 96 48.15 -4.55 -13.23
C GLY A 96 49.18 -3.47 -13.56
N TRP A 97 49.28 -2.40 -12.77
CA TRP A 97 50.33 -1.39 -12.91
C TRP A 97 51.73 -1.97 -12.63
N ASP A 98 51.86 -2.87 -11.66
CA ASP A 98 53.13 -3.54 -11.33
C ASP A 98 53.58 -4.58 -12.39
N SER A 99 52.68 -4.96 -13.31
CA SER A 99 52.94 -5.99 -14.34
C SER A 99 53.33 -5.44 -15.72
N LEU A 100 53.41 -4.11 -15.89
CA LEU A 100 53.84 -3.51 -17.14
C LEU A 100 55.34 -3.16 -17.07
N PRO A 101 56.23 -3.86 -17.79
CA PRO A 101 57.59 -3.40 -18.00
C PRO A 101 57.56 -2.23 -18.99
N ILE A 102 57.09 -1.07 -18.55
CA ILE A 102 57.33 0.18 -19.28
C ILE A 102 58.79 0.55 -19.02
N LYS A 103 59.68 -0.10 -19.78
CA LYS A 103 61.03 0.41 -20.04
C LYS A 103 60.85 1.71 -20.82
N PHE A 104 61.20 2.82 -20.17
CA PHE A 104 61.66 4.02 -20.85
C PHE A 104 62.97 3.72 -21.59
#